data_AF-A0A2D9X782-F1
#
_entry.id   AF-A0A2D9X782-F1
#
_cell.length_a   1.000
_cell.length_b   1.000
_cell.length_c   1.000
_cell.angle_alpha   90.00
_cell.angle_beta   90.00
_cell.angle_gamma   90.00
#
_symmetry.space_group_name_H-M   'P 1'
#
loop_
_entity.id
_entity.type
_entity.pdbx_description
1 polymer ?
#
loop_
_entity_poly.entity_id
_entity_poly.type
_entity_poly.pdbx_seq_one_letter_code
_entity_poly.pdbx_strand_id
1 'polypeptide(L)'
;MGCLVAVQKSDIKTFFIKGYFFVFFYNKFLLDIFFWYYLDNMNFRNTFIICSTILLYSLIILGITSCGNSTDTTSSSTDNTVILPNINYFHTNPTDQFLVSMNTVVDGHMYRGQNAIDPHSGGHVYFSNETSTWPLNGIDIPSNYPPIFAVADGHVNKIDTYFSVADNYRYGINLSIATDEDNTVSFFYSIEPFIDPKDSSFYEPYILVEVGDTVQKGDIIAYMYLAPNSGPNAHIHFNLLSANNGPSTFLAPIIFTDSLVSDFSEQISTENGGYRNFDYNKNLDHPWMGDCLGYKIAGSENPFSDNSEDCIK
;
A
#
# COMPACT_ATOMS: atom_id res chain seq x y z
N MET A 1 17.52 38.52 -62.97
CA MET A 1 17.16 39.84 -62.43
C MET A 1 15.90 39.64 -61.60
N GLY A 2 15.84 40.23 -60.41
CA GLY A 2 15.11 39.67 -59.27
C GLY A 2 13.62 39.98 -59.17
N CYS A 3 13.04 39.43 -58.10
CA CYS A 3 12.11 40.04 -57.14
C CYS A 3 10.73 39.38 -56.97
N LEU A 4 10.18 39.66 -55.78
CA LEU A 4 9.18 38.99 -54.96
C LEU A 4 7.72 38.91 -55.48
N VAL A 5 7.07 37.82 -55.03
CA VAL A 5 5.75 37.66 -54.35
C VAL A 5 4.50 38.40 -54.87
N ALA A 6 3.44 37.62 -55.11
CA ALA A 6 2.05 37.95 -54.72
C ALA A 6 1.25 36.66 -54.46
N VAL A 7 0.38 36.71 -53.44
CA VAL A 7 -0.49 35.62 -52.94
C VAL A 7 -1.91 35.74 -53.51
N GLN A 8 -2.61 34.61 -53.56
CA GLN A 8 -4.07 34.38 -53.43
C GLN A 8 -4.92 34.17 -54.70
N LYS A 9 -5.48 32.95 -54.84
CA LYS A 9 -6.93 32.70 -54.72
C LYS A 9 -7.24 31.21 -54.55
N SER A 10 -8.21 30.93 -53.68
CA SER A 10 -8.66 29.62 -53.18
C SER A 10 -9.75 29.00 -54.06
N ASP A 11 -9.62 27.70 -54.34
CA ASP A 11 -10.66 26.87 -54.96
C ASP A 11 -11.63 26.28 -53.93
N ILE A 12 -12.91 26.40 -54.25
CA ILE A 12 -14.08 25.86 -53.53
C ILE A 12 -14.17 24.35 -53.81
N LYS A 13 -14.45 23.53 -52.79
CA LYS A 13 -14.84 22.12 -52.96
C LYS A 13 -16.25 21.87 -52.42
N THR A 14 -17.09 21.30 -53.27
CA THR A 14 -18.46 20.87 -52.97
C THR A 14 -18.46 19.38 -52.59
N PHE A 15 -19.29 18.99 -51.61
CA PHE A 15 -19.50 17.59 -51.23
C PHE A 15 -21.00 17.26 -51.18
N PHE A 16 -21.35 16.04 -51.61
CA PHE A 16 -22.73 15.51 -51.65
C PHE A 16 -22.91 14.38 -50.64
N ILE A 17 -23.90 14.48 -49.75
CA ILE A 17 -24.45 13.34 -49.00
C ILE A 17 -25.98 13.51 -48.87
N LYS A 18 -26.71 12.46 -49.27
CA LYS A 18 -28.14 12.16 -49.05
C LYS A 18 -29.07 13.38 -48.79
N GLY A 19 -29.65 13.90 -49.86
CA GLY A 19 -30.97 14.55 -49.83
C GLY A 19 -31.06 15.98 -49.30
N TYR A 20 -29.95 16.61 -48.88
CA TYR A 20 -29.96 17.99 -48.40
C TYR A 20 -29.00 18.88 -49.21
N PHE A 21 -29.51 20.04 -49.62
CA PHE A 21 -28.78 21.04 -50.39
C PHE A 21 -28.14 22.04 -49.42
N PHE A 22 -26.81 22.06 -49.33
CA PHE A 22 -26.10 23.06 -48.52
C PHE A 22 -25.31 24.00 -49.43
N VAL A 23 -25.71 25.28 -49.44
CA VAL A 23 -24.95 26.37 -50.03
C VAL A 23 -24.44 27.23 -48.87
N PHE A 24 -23.12 27.22 -48.63
CA PHE A 24 -22.52 28.10 -47.62
C PHE A 24 -22.29 29.49 -48.23
N PHE A 25 -23.05 30.48 -47.77
CA PHE A 25 -22.71 31.89 -47.97
C PHE A 25 -21.86 32.36 -46.79
N TYR A 26 -20.61 32.76 -47.05
CA TYR A 26 -19.81 33.50 -46.08
C TYR A 26 -20.28 34.96 -46.07
N ASN A 27 -21.30 35.25 -45.27
CA ASN A 27 -21.55 36.63 -44.87
C ASN A 27 -22.09 36.69 -43.44
N LYS A 28 -21.33 37.34 -42.56
CA LYS A 28 -21.46 37.36 -41.10
C LYS A 28 -22.78 38.00 -40.61
N PHE A 29 -23.55 38.61 -41.50
CA PHE A 29 -24.75 39.39 -41.16
C PHE A 29 -26.07 38.60 -41.20
N LEU A 30 -26.09 37.38 -41.75
CA LEU A 30 -27.30 36.53 -41.80
C LEU A 30 -27.34 35.46 -40.69
N LEU A 31 -26.24 35.26 -39.95
CA LEU A 31 -26.18 34.27 -38.88
C LEU A 31 -26.98 34.70 -37.63
N ASP A 32 -27.00 36.01 -37.32
CA ASP A 32 -27.60 36.50 -36.07
C ASP A 32 -29.14 36.47 -36.08
N ILE A 33 -29.77 36.55 -37.27
CA ILE A 33 -31.24 36.49 -37.40
C ILE A 33 -31.75 35.04 -37.35
N PHE A 34 -30.96 34.07 -37.84
CA PHE A 34 -31.32 32.64 -37.76
C PHE A 34 -31.11 32.06 -36.36
N PHE A 35 -30.15 32.59 -35.59
CA PHE A 35 -29.85 32.08 -34.26
C PHE A 35 -30.92 32.43 -33.21
N TRP A 36 -31.56 33.60 -33.35
CA TRP A 36 -32.64 34.02 -32.44
C TRP A 36 -33.97 33.31 -32.73
N TYR A 37 -34.31 33.05 -33.99
CA TYR A 37 -35.60 32.41 -34.34
C TYR A 37 -35.65 30.91 -34.00
N TYR A 38 -34.49 30.26 -33.81
CA TYR A 38 -34.40 28.82 -33.54
C TYR A 38 -34.37 28.49 -32.03
N LEU A 39 -34.03 29.45 -31.16
CA LEU A 39 -33.93 29.25 -29.70
C LEU A 39 -35.26 29.45 -28.95
N ASP A 40 -36.22 30.18 -29.53
CA ASP A 40 -37.52 30.42 -28.89
C ASP A 40 -38.53 29.25 -29.02
N ASN A 41 -38.21 28.19 -29.79
CA ASN A 41 -39.11 27.06 -30.05
C ASN A 41 -38.58 25.68 -29.63
N MET A 42 -37.51 25.61 -28.82
CA MET A 42 -36.97 24.32 -28.35
C MET A 42 -37.22 24.04 -26.87
N ASN A 43 -37.85 22.89 -26.61
CA ASN A 43 -38.11 22.35 -25.28
C ASN A 43 -36.78 22.02 -24.55
N PHE A 44 -36.74 22.31 -23.25
CA PHE A 44 -35.56 22.31 -22.36
C PHE A 44 -34.68 21.04 -22.40
N ARG A 45 -35.22 19.88 -22.79
CA ARG A 45 -34.47 18.61 -22.92
C ARG A 45 -33.56 18.54 -24.15
N ASN A 46 -33.82 19.30 -25.22
CA ASN A 46 -33.02 19.22 -26.45
C ASN A 46 -31.78 20.13 -26.42
N THR A 47 -31.80 21.20 -25.61
CA THR A 47 -30.67 22.12 -25.43
C THR A 47 -29.48 21.44 -24.73
N PHE A 48 -29.76 20.50 -23.82
CA PHE A 48 -28.72 19.81 -23.04
C PHE A 48 -27.92 18.79 -23.88
N ILE A 49 -28.57 18.12 -24.83
CA ILE A 49 -27.94 17.10 -25.69
C ILE A 49 -27.06 17.75 -26.78
N ILE A 50 -27.46 18.94 -27.26
CA ILE A 50 -26.70 19.68 -28.29
C ILE A 50 -25.47 20.37 -27.65
N CYS A 51 -25.55 20.88 -26.42
CA CYS A 51 -24.37 21.43 -25.72
C CYS A 51 -23.35 20.35 -25.34
N SER A 52 -23.79 19.13 -24.99
CA SER A 52 -22.89 18.01 -24.63
C SER A 52 -22.11 17.48 -25.85
N THR A 53 -22.71 17.48 -27.04
CA THR A 53 -22.07 16.98 -28.27
C THR A 53 -21.09 17.97 -28.90
N ILE A 54 -21.27 19.28 -28.68
CA ILE A 54 -20.32 20.31 -29.14
C ILE A 54 -19.06 20.35 -28.25
N LEU A 55 -19.19 20.10 -26.94
CA LEU A 55 -18.05 20.07 -26.01
C LEU A 55 -17.11 18.86 -26.26
N LEU A 56 -17.67 17.73 -26.70
CA LEU A 56 -16.92 16.50 -26.97
C LEU A 56 -16.09 16.57 -28.27
N TYR A 57 -16.53 17.36 -29.26
CA TYR A 57 -15.77 17.57 -30.51
C TYR A 57 -14.67 18.63 -30.38
N SER A 58 -14.76 19.55 -29.41
CA SER A 58 -13.73 20.57 -29.16
C SER A 58 -12.49 20.06 -28.39
N LEU A 59 -12.56 18.87 -27.78
CA LEU A 59 -11.44 18.26 -27.05
C LEU A 59 -10.58 17.28 -27.90
N ILE A 60 -11.00 16.99 -29.14
CA ILE A 60 -10.31 16.04 -30.03
C ILE A 60 -9.48 16.74 -31.13
N ILE A 61 -9.53 18.08 -31.22
CA ILE A 61 -8.73 18.87 -32.18
C ILE A 61 -7.87 19.90 -31.43
N LEU A 62 -6.94 19.43 -30.61
CA LEU A 62 -5.82 20.21 -30.08
C LEU A 62 -4.73 19.21 -29.64
N GLY A 63 -3.75 18.95 -30.51
CA GLY A 63 -2.58 18.18 -30.09
C GLY A 63 -1.78 17.40 -31.13
N ILE A 64 -1.92 17.65 -32.43
CA ILE A 64 -0.97 17.10 -33.42
C ILE A 64 -0.31 18.26 -34.16
N THR A 65 0.95 18.54 -33.78
CA THR A 65 2.14 18.87 -34.60
C THR A 65 3.10 19.76 -33.82
N SER A 66 4.13 19.16 -33.22
CA SER A 66 5.42 19.81 -33.03
C SER A 66 6.50 18.84 -33.50
N CYS A 67 7.05 19.11 -34.68
CA CYS A 67 8.31 18.52 -35.14
C CYS A 67 9.41 19.52 -34.78
N GLY A 68 10.36 19.11 -33.94
CA GLY A 68 11.50 19.96 -33.58
C GLY A 68 12.55 19.17 -32.80
N ASN A 69 13.63 18.81 -33.52
CA ASN A 69 14.95 18.38 -33.07
C ASN A 69 15.08 17.22 -32.07
N SER A 70 15.55 16.09 -32.58
CA SER A 70 16.29 15.07 -31.83
C SER A 70 17.54 15.68 -31.19
N THR A 71 17.43 16.04 -29.92
CA THR A 71 18.53 15.94 -28.98
C THR A 71 18.29 14.69 -28.16
N ASP A 72 19.17 13.69 -28.33
CA ASP A 72 19.30 12.50 -27.48
C ASP A 72 19.28 12.95 -26.01
N THR A 73 18.09 12.89 -25.42
CA THR A 73 17.93 12.93 -23.99
C THR A 73 17.67 11.49 -23.65
N THR A 74 18.74 10.81 -23.28
CA THR A 74 18.69 9.53 -22.57
C THR A 74 17.69 9.72 -21.44
N SER A 75 16.45 9.27 -21.66
CA SER A 75 15.53 8.99 -20.58
C SER A 75 16.19 7.89 -19.78
N SER A 76 17.00 8.32 -18.82
CA SER A 76 17.38 7.53 -17.67
C SER A 76 16.09 7.17 -16.95
N SER A 77 15.43 6.11 -17.42
CA SER A 77 14.74 5.21 -16.51
C SER A 77 15.83 4.76 -15.55
N THR A 78 15.95 5.47 -14.42
CA THR A 78 16.57 4.90 -13.23
C THR A 78 15.71 3.69 -12.92
N ASP A 79 16.15 2.54 -13.41
CA ASP A 79 15.81 1.24 -12.88
C ASP A 79 16.21 1.31 -11.39
N ASN A 80 15.27 1.74 -10.55
CA ASN A 80 15.43 1.81 -9.11
C ASN A 80 15.33 0.38 -8.57
N THR A 81 16.20 -0.50 -9.06
CA THR A 81 16.30 -1.85 -8.55
C THR A 81 16.86 -1.74 -7.14
N VAL A 82 16.02 -1.92 -6.11
CA VAL A 82 16.50 -2.00 -4.73
C VAL A 82 17.36 -3.24 -4.63
N ILE A 83 18.66 -3.03 -4.39
CA ILE A 83 19.60 -4.09 -4.10
C ILE A 83 19.37 -4.47 -2.64
N LEU A 84 18.79 -5.65 -2.42
CA LEU A 84 18.60 -6.17 -1.07
C LEU A 84 19.97 -6.47 -0.42
N PRO A 85 20.22 -6.01 0.81
CA PRO A 85 21.44 -6.37 1.53
C PRO A 85 21.42 -7.85 1.96
N ASN A 86 22.59 -8.38 2.34
CA ASN A 86 22.61 -9.64 3.09
C ASN A 86 21.95 -9.45 4.46
N ILE A 87 21.26 -10.47 5.00
CA ILE A 87 20.55 -10.40 6.29
C ILE A 87 21.44 -9.90 7.45
N ASN A 88 22.73 -10.23 7.45
CA ASN A 88 23.69 -9.76 8.45
C ASN A 88 23.91 -8.23 8.46
N TYR A 89 23.43 -7.51 7.44
CA TYR A 89 23.38 -6.04 7.45
C TYR A 89 22.63 -5.52 8.69
N PHE A 90 21.47 -6.12 9.01
CA PHE A 90 20.64 -5.69 10.13
C PHE A 90 21.27 -5.95 11.50
N HIS A 91 22.24 -6.85 11.60
CA HIS A 91 23.02 -7.04 12.84
C HIS A 91 23.86 -5.81 13.21
N THR A 92 24.29 -5.02 12.21
CA THR A 92 25.12 -3.81 12.42
C THR A 92 24.39 -2.51 12.07
N ASN A 93 23.29 -2.59 11.33
CA ASN A 93 22.45 -1.49 10.91
C ASN A 93 20.97 -1.85 11.16
N PRO A 94 20.59 -2.07 12.44
CA PRO A 94 19.21 -2.38 12.78
C PRO A 94 18.27 -1.25 12.37
N THR A 95 17.02 -1.60 12.05
CA THR A 95 16.00 -0.62 11.69
C THR A 95 15.37 0.02 12.94
N ASP A 96 15.21 1.34 12.89
CA ASP A 96 14.50 2.14 13.89
C ASP A 96 13.04 2.41 13.49
N GLN A 97 12.56 1.81 12.39
CA GLN A 97 11.19 1.93 11.93
C GLN A 97 10.37 0.71 12.37
N PHE A 98 9.44 0.91 13.29
CA PHE A 98 8.47 -0.13 13.66
C PHE A 98 7.36 -0.27 12.62
N LEU A 99 6.67 -1.42 12.61
CA LEU A 99 5.60 -1.69 11.65
C LEU A 99 4.36 -0.78 11.82
N VAL A 100 4.15 -0.19 13.00
CA VAL A 100 3.05 0.72 13.32
C VAL A 100 3.50 1.79 14.30
N SER A 101 2.71 2.85 14.48
CA SER A 101 2.98 3.84 15.53
C SER A 101 2.70 3.24 16.91
N MET A 102 3.66 3.37 17.84
CA MET A 102 3.59 2.74 19.17
C MET A 102 2.34 3.14 19.98
N ASN A 103 1.86 4.38 19.79
CA ASN A 103 0.64 4.89 20.44
C ASN A 103 -0.67 4.23 19.97
N THR A 104 -0.63 3.43 18.89
CA THR A 104 -1.79 2.66 18.40
C THR A 104 -1.83 1.25 18.99
N VAL A 105 -0.73 0.80 19.59
CA VAL A 105 -0.58 -0.54 20.17
C VAL A 105 -1.19 -0.56 21.57
N VAL A 106 -2.09 -1.50 21.82
CA VAL A 106 -2.74 -1.65 23.14
C VAL A 106 -2.21 -2.84 23.93
N ASP A 107 -1.60 -3.83 23.26
CA ASP A 107 -0.95 -4.99 23.86
C ASP A 107 -0.06 -5.67 22.78
N GLY A 108 0.67 -6.71 23.16
CA GLY A 108 1.56 -7.41 22.25
C GLY A 108 2.24 -8.60 22.88
N HIS A 109 3.02 -9.32 22.07
CA HIS A 109 4.03 -10.22 22.59
C HIS A 109 5.19 -10.38 21.61
N MET A 110 6.35 -10.69 22.16
CA MET A 110 7.55 -11.01 21.39
C MET A 110 7.39 -12.32 20.61
N TYR A 111 8.34 -12.58 19.70
CA TYR A 111 8.44 -13.86 19.02
C TYR A 111 8.86 -14.94 20.03
N ARG A 112 8.07 -16.00 20.14
CA ARG A 112 8.31 -17.12 21.06
C ARG A 112 8.90 -18.29 20.28
N GLY A 113 10.21 -18.47 20.41
CA GLY A 113 10.93 -19.52 19.71
C GLY A 113 10.56 -20.93 20.15
N GLN A 114 11.06 -21.90 19.41
CA GLN A 114 10.80 -23.33 19.62
C GLN A 114 11.22 -23.84 21.00
N ASN A 115 12.15 -23.16 21.68
CA ASN A 115 12.61 -23.56 23.01
C ASN A 115 11.76 -22.92 24.14
N ALA A 116 10.76 -22.10 23.80
CA ALA A 116 9.78 -21.56 24.75
C ALA A 116 8.83 -22.65 25.29
N ILE A 117 8.13 -22.35 26.39
CA ILE A 117 7.13 -23.27 26.96
C ILE A 117 5.92 -23.36 26.04
N ASP A 118 5.52 -22.24 25.43
CA ASP A 118 4.46 -22.15 24.43
C ASP A 118 4.99 -21.45 23.17
N PRO A 119 5.69 -22.19 22.28
CA PRO A 119 6.24 -21.65 21.06
C PRO A 119 5.17 -21.01 20.17
N HIS A 120 5.52 -19.88 19.56
CA HIS A 120 4.66 -19.14 18.66
C HIS A 120 5.51 -18.39 17.64
N SER A 121 5.44 -18.82 16.37
CA SER A 121 6.29 -18.34 15.27
C SER A 121 5.90 -16.97 14.72
N GLY A 122 5.73 -15.99 15.61
CA GLY A 122 5.44 -14.60 15.28
C GLY A 122 5.39 -13.72 16.52
N GLY A 123 5.91 -12.50 16.39
CA GLY A 123 5.59 -11.40 17.29
C GLY A 123 4.21 -10.83 16.94
N HIS A 124 3.53 -10.23 17.93
CA HIS A 124 2.19 -9.67 17.74
C HIS A 124 2.13 -8.25 18.26
N VAL A 125 1.51 -7.36 17.47
CA VAL A 125 1.01 -6.06 17.95
C VAL A 125 -0.51 -6.08 17.92
N TYR A 126 -1.16 -5.79 19.04
CA TYR A 126 -2.62 -5.78 19.16
C TYR A 126 -3.17 -4.36 19.12
N PHE A 127 -4.37 -4.25 18.59
CA PHE A 127 -5.17 -3.04 18.48
C PHE A 127 -6.51 -3.25 19.18
N SER A 128 -7.15 -2.16 19.58
CA SER A 128 -8.54 -2.18 20.08
C SER A 128 -9.33 -1.09 19.40
N ASN A 129 -10.62 -1.36 19.18
CA ASN A 129 -11.60 -0.35 18.77
C ASN A 129 -12.82 -0.34 19.69
N GLU A 130 -12.66 -0.77 20.94
CA GLU A 130 -13.72 -0.78 21.95
C GLU A 130 -14.21 0.63 22.29
N THR A 131 -13.31 1.62 22.27
CA THR A 131 -13.64 3.04 22.50
C THR A 131 -14.16 3.73 21.24
N SER A 132 -14.36 3.01 20.13
CA SER A 132 -14.76 3.57 18.83
C SER A 132 -13.85 4.72 18.37
N THR A 133 -12.55 4.60 18.63
CA THR A 133 -11.53 5.57 18.16
C THR A 133 -11.45 5.59 16.64
N TRP A 134 -11.64 4.41 16.02
CA TRP A 134 -11.48 4.17 14.61
C TRP A 134 -12.85 3.89 13.93
N PRO A 135 -13.07 4.34 12.70
CA PRO A 135 -12.18 5.23 11.95
C PRO A 135 -12.14 6.65 12.55
N LEU A 136 -11.01 7.34 12.40
CA LEU A 136 -10.89 8.73 12.82
C LEU A 136 -12.00 9.58 12.19
N ASN A 137 -12.59 10.45 13.00
CA ASN A 137 -13.68 11.34 12.62
C ASN A 137 -14.97 10.61 12.13
N GLY A 138 -15.06 9.29 12.32
CA GLY A 138 -16.22 8.49 11.91
C GLY A 138 -16.36 8.30 10.40
N ILE A 139 -15.31 8.57 9.61
CA ILE A 139 -15.33 8.42 8.15
C ILE A 139 -14.54 7.17 7.77
N ASP A 140 -15.23 6.16 7.24
CA ASP A 140 -14.65 4.88 6.80
C ASP A 140 -13.89 5.04 5.48
N ILE A 141 -12.66 5.52 5.59
CA ILE A 141 -11.65 5.54 4.52
C ILE A 141 -10.34 4.98 5.10
N PRO A 142 -9.51 4.31 4.28
CA PRO A 142 -8.29 3.66 4.75
C PRO A 142 -7.38 4.57 5.59
N SER A 143 -7.16 5.81 5.16
CA SER A 143 -6.30 6.77 5.86
C SER A 143 -6.78 7.21 7.25
N ASN A 144 -8.01 6.85 7.62
CA ASN A 144 -8.56 7.08 8.95
C ASN A 144 -8.39 5.86 9.87
N TYR A 145 -7.58 4.88 9.50
CA TYR A 145 -7.18 3.73 10.33
C TYR A 145 -5.68 3.80 10.66
N PRO A 146 -5.16 3.00 11.62
CA PRO A 146 -3.73 2.98 11.93
C PRO A 146 -2.89 2.67 10.68
N PRO A 147 -1.89 3.49 10.33
CA PRO A 147 -0.99 3.20 9.23
C PRO A 147 -0.04 2.04 9.57
N ILE A 148 0.30 1.26 8.56
CA ILE A 148 1.28 0.17 8.61
C ILE A 148 2.46 0.58 7.73
N PHE A 149 3.67 0.52 8.28
CA PHE A 149 4.88 1.02 7.65
C PHE A 149 5.78 -0.11 7.14
N ALA A 150 6.45 0.15 6.02
CA ALA A 150 7.62 -0.64 5.60
C ALA A 150 8.73 -0.50 6.65
N VAL A 151 9.17 -1.62 7.23
CA VAL A 151 10.20 -1.62 8.30
C VAL A 151 11.61 -1.39 7.75
N ALA A 152 11.82 -1.57 6.45
CA ALA A 152 13.08 -1.37 5.76
C ALA A 152 12.82 -1.08 4.27
N ASP A 153 13.84 -0.64 3.57
CA ASP A 153 13.82 -0.57 2.10
C ASP A 153 13.67 -1.99 1.53
N GLY A 154 12.92 -2.13 0.45
CA GLY A 154 12.66 -3.44 -0.12
C GLY A 154 11.72 -3.43 -1.30
N HIS A 155 11.24 -4.62 -1.65
CA HIS A 155 10.18 -4.78 -2.66
C HIS A 155 9.11 -5.76 -2.20
N VAL A 156 7.87 -5.51 -2.61
CA VAL A 156 6.72 -6.35 -2.28
C VAL A 156 6.75 -7.59 -3.17
N ASN A 157 6.92 -8.77 -2.58
CA ASN A 157 6.97 -10.01 -3.34
C ASN A 157 5.65 -10.80 -3.34
N LYS A 158 4.77 -10.53 -2.37
CA LYS A 158 3.48 -11.20 -2.24
C LYS A 158 2.49 -10.32 -1.48
N ILE A 159 1.24 -10.38 -1.91
CA ILE A 159 0.08 -9.82 -1.22
C ILE A 159 -0.97 -10.93 -1.10
N ASP A 160 -1.50 -11.11 0.11
CA ASP A 160 -2.73 -11.87 0.35
C ASP A 160 -3.85 -10.84 0.60
N THR A 161 -4.86 -10.74 -0.27
CA THR A 161 -5.97 -9.78 -0.07
C THR A 161 -7.10 -10.35 0.78
N TYR A 162 -7.20 -11.68 0.87
CA TYR A 162 -8.27 -12.36 1.60
C TYR A 162 -7.86 -13.80 1.92
N PHE A 163 -7.37 -14.05 3.13
CA PHE A 163 -6.89 -15.34 3.59
C PHE A 163 -7.60 -15.78 4.86
N SER A 164 -8.13 -17.01 4.90
CA SER A 164 -8.86 -17.53 6.05
C SER A 164 -7.92 -17.87 7.21
N VAL A 165 -8.28 -17.41 8.41
CA VAL A 165 -7.65 -17.77 9.70
C VAL A 165 -8.78 -18.15 10.65
N ALA A 166 -9.00 -19.47 10.81
CA ALA A 166 -10.19 -20.01 11.45
C ALA A 166 -11.48 -19.44 10.83
N ASP A 167 -12.34 -18.82 11.63
CA ASP A 167 -13.61 -18.23 11.18
C ASP A 167 -13.47 -16.78 10.66
N ASN A 168 -12.25 -16.23 10.64
CA ASN A 168 -11.96 -14.85 10.23
C ASN A 168 -11.15 -14.81 8.93
N TYR A 169 -11.00 -13.61 8.38
CA TYR A 169 -10.15 -13.36 7.23
C TYR A 169 -9.16 -12.23 7.51
N ARG A 170 -7.94 -12.44 7.03
CA ARG A 170 -6.83 -11.50 7.08
C ARG A 170 -6.42 -11.06 5.67
N TYR A 171 -5.62 -10.02 5.62
CA TYR A 171 -4.79 -9.68 4.48
C TYR A 171 -3.33 -9.67 4.91
N GLY A 172 -2.40 -9.61 3.97
CA GLY A 172 -0.99 -9.61 4.34
C GLY A 172 -0.07 -9.21 3.21
N ILE A 173 1.12 -8.81 3.62
CA ILE A 173 2.18 -8.31 2.75
C ILE A 173 3.46 -9.05 3.10
N ASN A 174 4.16 -9.55 2.09
CA ASN A 174 5.54 -10.00 2.22
C ASN A 174 6.45 -8.95 1.58
N LEU A 175 7.25 -8.29 2.40
CA LEU A 175 8.23 -7.32 1.96
C LEU A 175 9.61 -7.98 1.96
N SER A 176 10.20 -8.22 0.78
CA SER A 176 11.60 -8.66 0.69
C SER A 176 12.51 -7.54 1.18
N ILE A 177 13.30 -7.79 2.22
CA ILE A 177 14.20 -6.78 2.82
C ILE A 177 15.67 -7.17 2.78
N ALA A 178 15.98 -8.45 2.55
CA ALA A 178 17.33 -8.97 2.54
C ALA A 178 17.43 -10.27 1.75
N THR A 179 18.66 -10.72 1.53
CA THR A 179 18.99 -12.06 1.04
C THR A 179 19.84 -12.80 2.07
N ASP A 180 19.72 -14.11 2.10
CA ASP A 180 20.64 -14.98 2.82
C ASP A 180 21.06 -16.13 1.88
N GLU A 181 22.30 -16.07 1.42
CA GLU A 181 22.79 -16.86 0.27
C GLU A 181 21.82 -16.76 -0.92
N ASP A 182 21.20 -17.87 -1.32
CA ASP A 182 20.21 -17.94 -2.40
C ASP A 182 18.76 -17.71 -1.95
N ASN A 183 18.53 -17.51 -0.64
CA ASN A 183 17.21 -17.28 -0.08
C ASN A 183 16.86 -15.79 -0.07
N THR A 184 15.59 -15.49 -0.33
CA THR A 184 15.02 -14.18 -0.03
C THR A 184 14.50 -14.17 1.40
N VAL A 185 14.88 -13.15 2.17
CA VAL A 185 14.37 -12.91 3.52
C VAL A 185 13.36 -11.78 3.45
N SER A 186 12.11 -12.09 3.84
CA SER A 186 10.99 -11.16 3.81
C SER A 186 10.49 -10.86 5.21
N PHE A 187 10.14 -9.61 5.50
CA PHE A 187 9.29 -9.29 6.64
C PHE A 187 7.84 -9.57 6.27
N PHE A 188 7.20 -10.43 7.05
CA PHE A 188 5.81 -10.82 6.84
C PHE A 188 4.88 -10.02 7.75
N TYR A 189 3.89 -9.37 7.14
CA TYR A 189 2.80 -8.69 7.81
C TYR A 189 1.53 -9.53 7.64
N SER A 190 1.15 -10.29 8.66
CA SER A 190 -0.16 -10.96 8.71
C SER A 190 -1.14 -10.03 9.44
N ILE A 191 -1.99 -9.33 8.68
CA ILE A 191 -2.84 -8.25 9.20
C ILE A 191 -4.24 -8.80 9.45
N GLU A 192 -4.61 -8.94 10.72
CA GLU A 192 -5.76 -9.73 11.16
C GLU A 192 -6.80 -8.87 11.91
N PRO A 193 -7.76 -8.24 11.20
CA PRO A 193 -8.86 -7.51 11.83
C PRO A 193 -9.81 -8.35 12.68
N PHE A 194 -9.71 -9.68 12.60
CA PHE A 194 -10.50 -10.64 13.37
C PHE A 194 -12.01 -10.58 13.08
N ILE A 195 -12.34 -10.40 11.79
CA ILE A 195 -13.71 -10.47 11.28
C ILE A 195 -13.77 -11.31 10.00
N ASP A 196 -14.97 -11.72 9.62
CA ASP A 196 -15.28 -12.19 8.27
C ASP A 196 -16.13 -11.14 7.54
N PRO A 197 -15.55 -10.41 6.57
CA PRO A 197 -16.30 -9.38 5.84
C PRO A 197 -17.25 -9.96 4.79
N LYS A 198 -17.22 -11.28 4.52
CA LYS A 198 -18.04 -11.97 3.51
C LYS A 198 -17.86 -11.47 2.06
N ASP A 199 -16.80 -10.72 1.81
CA ASP A 199 -16.41 -10.18 0.51
C ASP A 199 -14.89 -10.29 0.37
N SER A 200 -14.42 -10.99 -0.66
CA SER A 200 -13.00 -11.23 -0.89
C SER A 200 -12.23 -9.98 -1.34
N SER A 201 -12.93 -8.93 -1.80
CA SER A 201 -12.33 -7.65 -2.20
C SER A 201 -12.30 -6.62 -1.07
N PHE A 202 -12.89 -6.95 0.09
CA PHE A 202 -13.10 -5.99 1.18
C PHE A 202 -11.83 -5.29 1.66
N TYR A 203 -10.70 -6.01 1.73
CA TYR A 203 -9.45 -5.47 2.24
C TYR A 203 -8.60 -4.75 1.18
N GLU A 204 -8.92 -4.86 -0.11
CA GLU A 204 -8.12 -4.26 -1.19
C GLU A 204 -7.87 -2.75 -1.00
N PRO A 205 -8.86 -1.93 -0.59
CA PRO A 205 -8.63 -0.50 -0.38
C PRO A 205 -7.64 -0.17 0.75
N TYR A 206 -7.40 -1.10 1.67
CA TYR A 206 -6.51 -0.90 2.81
C TYR A 206 -5.06 -1.29 2.51
N ILE A 207 -4.77 -1.79 1.31
CA ILE A 207 -3.43 -2.17 0.84
C ILE A 207 -3.00 -1.12 -0.18
N LEU A 208 -1.87 -0.45 0.08
CA LEU A 208 -1.43 0.71 -0.73
C LEU A 208 -0.30 0.39 -1.71
N VAL A 209 0.06 -0.89 -1.82
CA VAL A 209 1.16 -1.39 -2.64
C VAL A 209 0.70 -2.57 -3.48
N GLU A 210 1.39 -2.82 -4.57
CA GLU A 210 1.19 -3.97 -5.45
C GLU A 210 2.44 -4.88 -5.44
N VAL A 211 2.27 -6.12 -5.89
CA VAL A 211 3.42 -7.03 -6.07
C VAL A 211 4.36 -6.46 -7.12
N GLY A 212 5.64 -6.35 -6.77
CA GLY A 212 6.69 -5.74 -7.60
C GLY A 212 7.02 -4.30 -7.23
N ASP A 213 6.19 -3.65 -6.40
CA ASP A 213 6.50 -2.30 -5.93
C ASP A 213 7.75 -2.28 -5.07
N THR A 214 8.52 -1.20 -5.24
CA THR A 214 9.63 -0.83 -4.37
C THR A 214 9.14 0.14 -3.31
N VAL A 215 9.55 -0.07 -2.06
CA VAL A 215 9.23 0.81 -0.93
C VAL A 215 10.49 1.20 -0.18
N GLN A 216 10.45 2.37 0.45
CA GLN A 216 11.46 2.85 1.39
C GLN A 216 11.00 2.62 2.83
N LYS A 217 11.96 2.47 3.75
CA LYS A 217 11.71 2.44 5.18
C LYS A 217 10.83 3.62 5.59
N GLY A 218 9.69 3.33 6.23
CA GLY A 218 8.73 4.33 6.71
C GLY A 218 7.60 4.66 5.73
N ASP A 219 7.63 4.13 4.51
CA ASP A 219 6.49 4.25 3.59
C ASP A 219 5.26 3.57 4.19
N ILE A 220 4.09 4.19 4.04
CA ILE A 220 2.81 3.56 4.41
C ILE A 220 2.46 2.55 3.32
N ILE A 221 2.42 1.27 3.69
CA ILE A 221 2.15 0.16 2.77
C ILE A 221 0.74 -0.40 2.91
N ALA A 222 0.10 -0.15 4.05
CA ALA A 222 -1.28 -0.55 4.32
C ALA A 222 -1.86 0.26 5.49
N TYR A 223 -3.14 0.03 5.76
CA TYR A 223 -3.83 0.48 6.96
C TYR A 223 -4.43 -0.72 7.70
N MET A 224 -4.46 -0.68 9.03
CA MET A 224 -5.08 -1.71 9.87
C MET A 224 -6.59 -1.48 9.98
N TYR A 225 -7.40 -2.19 9.22
CA TYR A 225 -8.85 -2.09 9.37
C TYR A 225 -9.27 -2.57 10.77
N LEU A 226 -10.11 -1.78 11.44
CA LEU A 226 -10.67 -2.09 12.75
C LEU A 226 -12.19 -1.97 12.70
N ALA A 227 -12.88 -3.08 12.88
CA ALA A 227 -14.34 -3.08 12.88
C ALA A 227 -14.89 -2.23 14.04
N PRO A 228 -16.04 -1.55 13.86
CA PRO A 228 -16.66 -0.79 14.94
C PRO A 228 -16.93 -1.66 16.17
N ASN A 229 -16.54 -1.17 17.35
CA ASN A 229 -16.69 -1.88 18.63
C ASN A 229 -15.98 -3.25 18.67
N SER A 230 -14.95 -3.47 17.86
CA SER A 230 -14.16 -4.70 17.93
C SER A 230 -13.31 -4.73 19.21
N GLY A 231 -13.32 -5.88 19.89
CA GLY A 231 -12.47 -6.14 21.05
C GLY A 231 -10.97 -6.20 20.72
N PRO A 232 -10.12 -6.50 21.72
CA PRO A 232 -8.66 -6.38 21.64
C PRO A 232 -7.98 -7.60 21.00
N ASN A 233 -8.61 -8.20 19.98
CA ASN A 233 -8.09 -9.37 19.27
C ASN A 233 -7.59 -9.04 17.87
N ALA A 234 -7.94 -7.86 17.35
CA ALA A 234 -7.39 -7.39 16.08
C ALA A 234 -5.88 -7.16 16.26
N HIS A 235 -5.06 -7.73 15.39
CA HIS A 235 -3.62 -7.70 15.55
C HIS A 235 -2.88 -7.81 14.22
N ILE A 236 -1.58 -7.52 14.25
CA ILE A 236 -0.65 -7.92 13.19
C ILE A 236 0.29 -8.97 13.77
N HIS A 237 0.27 -10.16 13.18
CA HIS A 237 1.29 -11.18 13.41
C HIS A 237 2.46 -10.93 12.46
N PHE A 238 3.67 -10.82 12.99
CA PHE A 238 4.86 -10.50 12.20
C PHE A 238 6.05 -11.40 12.52
N ASN A 239 6.81 -11.73 11.48
CA ASN A 239 8.02 -12.53 11.55
C ASN A 239 8.86 -12.31 10.28
N LEU A 240 10.07 -12.87 10.26
CA LEU A 240 10.83 -13.03 9.02
C LEU A 240 10.49 -14.37 8.36
N LEU A 241 10.45 -14.39 7.04
CA LEU A 241 10.32 -15.59 6.22
C LEU A 241 11.56 -15.71 5.35
N SER A 242 12.28 -16.84 5.46
CA SER A 242 13.33 -17.21 4.51
C SER A 242 12.79 -18.22 3.52
N ALA A 243 12.94 -17.96 2.22
CA ALA A 243 12.47 -18.87 1.19
C ALA A 243 13.35 -18.84 -0.08
N ASN A 244 13.51 -20.01 -0.69
CA ASN A 244 14.05 -20.19 -2.03
C ASN A 244 13.22 -21.23 -2.78
N ASN A 245 12.33 -20.77 -3.67
CA ASN A 245 11.52 -21.61 -4.56
C ASN A 245 10.82 -22.81 -3.88
N GLY A 246 10.43 -22.65 -2.61
CA GLY A 246 9.91 -23.72 -1.76
C GLY A 246 9.19 -23.18 -0.52
N PRO A 247 8.85 -24.06 0.45
CA PRO A 247 8.22 -23.64 1.70
C PRO A 247 9.09 -22.62 2.43
N SER A 248 8.46 -21.62 3.03
CA SER A 248 9.17 -20.64 3.85
C SER A 248 9.50 -21.19 5.24
N THR A 249 10.67 -20.83 5.75
CA THR A 249 11.06 -21.03 7.15
C THR A 249 10.78 -19.76 7.93
N PHE A 250 10.20 -19.90 9.13
CA PHE A 250 10.00 -18.79 10.05
C PHE A 250 11.30 -18.45 10.77
N LEU A 251 11.66 -17.18 10.76
CA LEU A 251 12.80 -16.62 11.48
C LEU A 251 12.31 -15.53 12.44
N ALA A 252 13.02 -15.36 13.55
CA ALA A 252 12.75 -14.32 14.53
C ALA A 252 12.96 -12.92 13.92
N PRO A 253 12.07 -11.94 14.13
CA PRO A 253 12.15 -10.61 13.53
C PRO A 253 13.11 -9.66 14.26
N ILE A 254 14.28 -10.15 14.67
CA ILE A 254 15.29 -9.44 15.47
C ILE A 254 16.17 -8.49 14.63
N ILE A 255 15.52 -7.62 13.85
CA ILE A 255 16.18 -6.66 12.94
C ILE A 255 16.10 -5.21 13.43
N PHE A 256 15.45 -4.99 14.57
CA PHE A 256 15.13 -3.66 15.10
C PHE A 256 16.22 -3.15 16.05
N THR A 257 16.24 -1.84 16.29
CA THR A 257 17.13 -1.27 17.31
C THR A 257 16.68 -1.69 18.71
N ASP A 258 17.63 -1.93 19.62
CA ASP A 258 17.34 -2.22 21.03
C ASP A 258 16.37 -1.22 21.66
N SER A 259 16.53 0.08 21.36
CA SER A 259 15.65 1.13 21.89
C SER A 259 14.21 0.95 21.43
N LEU A 260 13.99 0.58 20.17
CA LEU A 260 12.66 0.37 19.64
C LEU A 260 11.99 -0.86 20.26
N VAL A 261 12.77 -1.92 20.49
CA VAL A 261 12.30 -3.14 21.15
C VAL A 261 11.97 -2.88 22.62
N SER A 262 12.81 -2.11 23.32
CA SER A 262 12.51 -1.67 24.68
C SER A 262 11.26 -0.78 24.74
N ASP A 263 11.08 0.15 23.80
CA ASP A 263 9.87 0.99 23.72
C ASP A 263 8.61 0.14 23.47
N PHE A 264 8.71 -0.86 22.62
CA PHE A 264 7.60 -1.80 22.39
C PHE A 264 7.31 -2.64 23.64
N SER A 265 8.33 -3.19 24.29
CA SER A 265 8.18 -3.93 25.55
C SER A 265 7.56 -3.09 26.66
N GLU A 266 7.93 -1.80 26.75
CA GLU A 266 7.35 -0.87 27.70
C GLU A 266 5.89 -0.60 27.36
N GLN A 267 5.55 -0.33 26.10
CA GLN A 267 4.18 -0.10 25.66
C GLN A 267 3.24 -1.28 26.01
N ILE A 268 3.74 -2.51 25.94
CA ILE A 268 2.98 -3.74 26.25
C ILE A 268 3.22 -4.25 27.67
N SER A 269 3.88 -3.46 28.52
CA SER A 269 4.18 -3.85 29.90
C SER A 269 2.90 -4.02 30.71
N THR A 270 2.98 -4.78 31.81
CA THR A 270 1.85 -4.91 32.74
C THR A 270 1.48 -3.59 33.40
N GLU A 271 2.41 -2.65 33.48
CA GLU A 271 2.21 -1.31 34.06
C GLU A 271 1.38 -0.43 33.11
N ASN A 272 1.51 -0.65 31.81
CA ASN A 272 0.72 0.00 30.75
C ASN A 272 -0.51 -0.81 30.32
N GLY A 273 -0.89 -1.83 31.10
CA GLY A 273 -2.12 -2.61 30.89
C GLY A 273 -1.96 -3.84 29.99
N GLY A 274 -0.75 -4.11 29.50
CA GLY A 274 -0.47 -5.30 28.70
C GLY A 274 -0.58 -6.60 29.49
N TYR A 275 -0.91 -7.67 28.78
CA TYR A 275 -1.23 -8.96 29.37
C TYR A 275 -0.66 -10.16 28.60
N ARG A 276 -0.20 -9.97 27.36
CA ARG A 276 0.12 -11.07 26.44
C ARG A 276 1.61 -11.44 26.35
N ASN A 277 2.52 -10.58 26.77
CA ASN A 277 3.97 -10.79 26.60
C ASN A 277 4.62 -11.72 27.65
N PHE A 278 4.05 -12.92 27.80
CA PHE A 278 4.49 -13.97 28.71
C PHE A 278 4.79 -15.26 27.93
N ASP A 279 5.72 -16.08 28.44
CA ASP A 279 5.99 -17.42 27.92
C ASP A 279 4.86 -18.39 28.31
N TYR A 280 3.70 -18.24 27.64
CA TYR A 280 2.40 -18.92 27.80
C TYR A 280 1.30 -18.05 28.43
N ASN A 281 1.29 -17.88 29.75
CA ASN A 281 0.15 -17.24 30.42
C ASN A 281 0.52 -16.57 31.75
N LYS A 282 0.18 -15.28 31.88
CA LYS A 282 0.35 -14.49 33.11
C LYS A 282 -0.35 -15.09 34.33
N ASN A 283 -1.58 -15.62 34.19
CA ASN A 283 -2.36 -16.18 35.30
C ASN A 283 -1.81 -17.51 35.84
N LEU A 284 -0.83 -18.09 35.15
CA LEU A 284 -0.18 -19.34 35.54
C LEU A 284 1.25 -19.11 36.04
N ASP A 285 1.58 -17.85 36.39
CA ASP A 285 2.91 -17.42 36.87
C ASP A 285 4.06 -17.75 35.90
N HIS A 286 3.77 -17.75 34.59
CA HIS A 286 4.81 -17.93 33.58
C HIS A 286 5.72 -16.70 33.48
N PRO A 287 6.99 -16.87 33.03
CA PRO A 287 7.92 -15.77 32.91
C PRO A 287 7.42 -14.66 31.99
N TRP A 288 7.56 -13.42 32.46
CA TRP A 288 7.53 -12.24 31.60
C TRP A 288 8.70 -12.29 30.62
N MET A 289 8.45 -12.06 29.34
CA MET A 289 9.49 -12.15 28.31
C MET A 289 10.36 -10.90 28.23
N GLY A 290 9.94 -9.78 28.80
CA GLY A 290 10.69 -8.52 28.70
C GLY A 290 10.79 -8.03 27.26
N ASP A 291 11.92 -7.41 26.98
CA ASP A 291 12.29 -6.87 25.67
C ASP A 291 13.08 -7.88 24.82
N CYS A 292 12.90 -9.17 25.07
CA CYS A 292 13.48 -10.24 24.25
C CYS A 292 12.64 -10.48 23.00
N LEU A 293 12.80 -9.65 21.97
CA LEU A 293 12.03 -9.79 20.72
C LEU A 293 12.15 -11.19 20.12
N GLY A 294 13.34 -11.79 20.17
CA GLY A 294 13.56 -13.22 19.99
C GLY A 294 13.72 -13.91 21.34
N TYR A 295 12.65 -14.48 21.87
CA TYR A 295 12.65 -15.19 23.16
C TYR A 295 12.80 -16.70 22.97
N LYS A 296 13.85 -17.30 23.55
CA LYS A 296 14.16 -18.74 23.51
C LYS A 296 14.10 -19.33 22.09
N ILE A 297 14.83 -18.72 21.17
CA ILE A 297 14.87 -19.14 19.77
C ILE A 297 15.83 -20.33 19.58
N ALA A 298 15.45 -21.24 18.70
CA ALA A 298 16.37 -22.26 18.20
C ALA A 298 17.30 -21.66 17.13
N GLY A 299 18.43 -22.33 16.86
CA GLY A 299 19.35 -21.92 15.79
C GLY A 299 18.68 -21.80 14.42
N SER A 300 17.72 -22.67 14.13
CA SER A 300 16.93 -22.63 12.88
C SER A 300 16.01 -21.41 12.75
N GLU A 301 15.79 -20.67 13.83
CA GLU A 301 14.94 -19.46 13.85
C GLU A 301 15.79 -18.17 13.92
N ASN A 302 17.10 -18.30 14.14
CA ASN A 302 18.01 -17.18 14.28
C ASN A 302 18.46 -16.71 12.89
N PRO A 303 18.12 -15.47 12.46
CA PRO A 303 18.46 -14.97 11.13
C PRO A 303 19.95 -14.67 10.92
N PHE A 304 20.79 -14.71 11.96
CA PHE A 304 22.19 -14.28 11.89
C PHE A 304 23.20 -15.40 12.20
N SER A 305 22.76 -16.52 12.75
CA SER A 305 23.64 -17.64 13.12
C SER A 305 22.86 -18.93 13.34
N ASP A 306 23.56 -20.08 13.39
CA ASP A 306 22.95 -21.37 13.72
C ASP A 306 22.83 -21.64 15.24
N ASN A 307 23.06 -20.64 16.09
CA ASN A 307 23.02 -20.79 17.54
C ASN A 307 21.63 -20.49 18.11
N SER A 308 21.21 -21.30 19.08
CA SER A 308 20.07 -20.99 19.93
C SER A 308 20.42 -19.87 20.91
N GLU A 309 19.44 -19.01 21.21
CA GLU A 309 19.61 -17.90 22.14
C GLU A 309 18.38 -17.78 23.04
N ASP A 310 18.58 -17.53 24.33
CA ASP A 310 17.48 -17.37 25.29
C ASP A 310 16.76 -16.04 25.12
N CYS A 311 17.48 -15.00 24.71
CA CYS A 311 16.97 -13.64 24.54
C CYS A 311 17.84 -12.85 23.57
N ILE A 312 17.22 -12.34 22.50
CA ILE A 312 17.81 -11.36 21.60
C ILE A 312 16.81 -10.21 21.43
N LYS A 313 17.32 -8.98 21.36
CA LYS A 313 16.53 -7.79 21.05
C LYS A 313 16.61 -7.52 19.56
#